data_AF-A0A963FQH1-F1
#
_entry.id   AF-A0A963FQH1-F1
#
_cell.length_a   1.000
_cell.length_b   1.000
_cell.length_c   1.000
_cell.angle_alpha   90.00
_cell.angle_beta   90.00
_cell.angle_gamma   90.00
#
_symmetry.space_group_name_H-M   'P 1'
#
loop_
_entity.id
_entity.type
_entity.pdbx_description
1 polymer ?
#
loop_
_entity_poly.entity_id
_entity_poly.type
_entity_poly.pdbx_seq_one_letter_code
_entity_poly.pdbx_strand_id
1 'polypeptide(L)'
;MAGRIKSLIGSLGPAIGRPLGLRISEHEKMLREIRQDVEYTQTLIGKTALSANVMAAMKEVPRHEFVTPEQLEQAYANRPLP
;
A
#
# COMPACT_ATOMS: atom_id res chain seq x y z
N MET A 1 -17.30 5.71 -32.23
CA MET A 1 -16.26 5.84 -31.18
C MET A 1 -16.92 5.69 -29.81
N ALA A 2 -17.20 4.45 -29.39
CA ALA A 2 -17.89 4.14 -28.14
C ALA A 2 -17.21 2.93 -27.47
N GLY A 3 -17.06 2.98 -26.15
CA GLY A 3 -16.51 1.89 -25.33
C GLY A 3 -15.87 2.44 -24.05
N ARG A 4 -16.60 3.11 -23.16
CA ARG A 4 -17.33 2.50 -22.02
C ARG A 4 -16.36 1.86 -20.98
N ILE A 5 -15.68 2.69 -20.19
CA ILE A 5 -15.06 2.25 -18.93
C ILE A 5 -16.16 2.27 -17.85
N LYS A 6 -16.90 1.16 -17.75
CA LYS A 6 -17.66 0.79 -16.55
C LYS A 6 -17.32 -0.66 -16.23
N SER A 7 -16.48 -0.85 -15.22
CA SER A 7 -16.49 -2.03 -14.36
C SER A 7 -16.24 -1.50 -12.95
N LEU A 8 -17.27 -1.02 -12.25
CA LEU A 8 -18.16 -1.82 -11.40
C LEU A 8 -17.37 -2.80 -10.52
N ILE A 9 -17.17 -2.38 -9.26
CA ILE A 9 -17.45 -3.17 -8.05
C ILE A 9 -16.94 -4.61 -8.17
N GLY A 10 -15.63 -4.80 -7.98
CA GLY A 10 -15.05 -6.09 -7.66
C GLY A 10 -15.55 -6.55 -6.29
N SER A 11 -16.45 -7.54 -6.31
CA SER A 11 -16.86 -8.45 -5.23
C SER A 11 -16.86 -7.93 -3.78
N LEU A 12 -18.06 -7.72 -3.25
CA LEU A 12 -18.36 -7.79 -1.82
C LEU A 12 -18.13 -9.23 -1.29
N GLY A 13 -16.87 -9.60 -1.00
CA GLY A 13 -16.51 -10.65 -0.04
C GLY A 13 -16.53 -10.07 1.38
N PRO A 14 -16.64 -10.89 2.45
CA PRO A 14 -17.22 -10.46 3.72
C PRO A 14 -16.44 -9.29 4.32
N ALA A 15 -17.02 -8.10 4.22
CA ALA A 15 -16.55 -6.90 4.89
C ALA A 15 -16.87 -7.01 6.38
N ILE A 16 -16.14 -7.86 7.10
CA ILE A 16 -15.95 -7.73 8.55
C ILE A 16 -14.49 -7.30 8.73
N GLY A 17 -14.19 -6.06 8.37
CA GLY A 17 -12.83 -5.54 8.39
C GLY A 17 -12.84 -4.03 8.24
N ARG A 18 -11.93 -3.37 8.97
CA ARG A 18 -11.83 -1.90 9.17
C ARG A 18 -12.31 -1.03 7.99
N PRO A 19 -12.97 0.12 8.28
CA PRO A 19 -13.42 1.06 7.25
C PRO A 19 -12.28 1.47 6.31
N LEU A 20 -12.59 1.63 5.03
CA LEU A 20 -11.64 1.97 3.96
C LEU A 20 -10.76 3.19 4.31
N GLY A 21 -11.30 4.18 5.00
CA GLY A 21 -10.55 5.36 5.45
C GLY A 21 -9.36 5.03 6.36
N LEU A 22 -9.49 4.05 7.25
CA LEU A 22 -8.37 3.59 8.09
C LEU A 22 -7.30 2.88 7.26
N ARG A 23 -7.68 2.12 6.22
CA ARG A 23 -6.70 1.45 5.35
C ARG A 23 -5.89 2.45 4.54
N ILE A 24 -6.53 3.52 4.06
CA ILE A 24 -5.85 4.62 3.37
C ILE A 24 -4.84 5.29 4.32
N SER A 25 -5.23 5.59 5.57
CA SER A 25 -4.31 6.22 6.53
C SER A 25 -3.11 5.33 6.89
N GLU A 26 -3.33 4.02 7.06
CA GLU A 26 -2.23 3.07 7.29
C GLU A 26 -1.32 2.95 6.07
N HIS A 27 -1.87 2.97 4.85
CA HIS A 27 -1.06 2.96 3.64
C HIS A 27 -0.18 4.21 3.53
N GLU A 28 -0.75 5.40 3.77
CA GLU A 28 0.03 6.63 3.78
C GLU A 28 1.10 6.66 4.87
N LYS A 29 0.82 6.06 6.03
CA LYS A 29 1.79 5.88 7.11
C LYS A 29 2.95 5.00 6.66
N MET A 30 2.67 3.84 6.07
CA MET A 30 3.70 2.95 5.52
C MET A 30 4.61 3.67 4.50
N LEU A 31 4.03 4.48 3.61
CA LEU A 31 4.80 5.26 2.62
C LEU A 31 5.62 6.40 3.25
N ARG A 32 5.27 6.88 4.44
CA ARG A 32 6.12 7.81 5.22
C ARG A 32 7.27 7.05 5.88
N GLU A 33 7.01 5.90 6.48
CA GLU A 33 8.03 5.05 7.10
C GLU A 33 9.10 4.63 6.07
N ILE A 34 8.69 4.18 4.88
CA ILE A 34 9.62 3.84 3.78
C ILE A 34 10.52 5.02 3.41
N ARG A 35 9.99 6.26 3.40
CA ARG A 35 10.80 7.46 3.12
C ARG A 35 11.82 7.73 4.21
N GLN A 36 11.41 7.57 5.47
CA GLN A 36 12.29 7.73 6.63
C GLN A 36 13.40 6.68 6.64
N ASP A 37 13.10 5.42 6.30
CA ASP A 37 14.10 4.35 6.22
C ASP A 37 15.13 4.61 5.13
N VAL A 38 14.70 5.13 3.98
CA VAL A 38 15.60 5.50 2.87
C VAL A 38 16.52 6.65 3.27
N GLU A 39 15.99 7.67 3.93
CA GLU A 39 16.79 8.78 4.46
C GLU A 39 17.79 8.28 5.52
N TYR A 40 17.34 7.45 6.45
CA TYR A 40 18.17 6.86 7.50
C TYR A 40 19.30 5.99 6.92
N THR A 41 19.02 5.26 5.85
CA THR A 41 19.97 4.33 5.22
C THR A 41 20.71 4.92 4.01
N GLN A 42 20.58 6.24 3.76
CA GLN A 42 21.02 6.85 2.50
C GLN A 42 22.48 6.56 2.12
N THR A 43 23.37 6.50 3.12
CA THR A 43 24.80 6.23 2.94
C THR A 43 25.08 4.76 2.68
N LEU A 44 24.25 3.86 3.21
CA LEU A 44 24.37 2.40 3.03
C LEU A 44 23.89 1.97 1.64
N ILE A 45 22.82 2.60 1.14
CA ILE A 45 22.20 2.23 -0.14
C ILE A 45 22.62 3.13 -1.30
N GLY A 46 23.37 4.20 -1.03
CA GLY A 46 23.82 5.18 -2.04
C GLY A 46 22.67 5.96 -2.68
N LYS A 47 21.58 6.19 -1.95
CA LYS A 47 20.38 6.89 -2.45
C LYS A 47 19.78 7.77 -1.36
N THR A 48 19.52 9.02 -1.68
CA THR A 48 18.81 9.95 -0.78
C THR A 48 17.29 9.83 -0.87
N ALA A 49 16.77 9.21 -1.94
CA ALA A 49 15.35 8.95 -2.14
C ALA A 49 15.11 7.78 -3.11
N LEU A 50 13.95 7.14 -3.01
CA LEU A 50 13.43 6.29 -4.09
C LEU A 50 12.87 7.16 -5.23
N SER A 51 12.80 6.61 -6.44
CA SER A 51 12.25 7.37 -7.57
C SER A 51 10.76 7.67 -7.37
N ALA A 52 10.30 8.78 -7.93
CA ALA A 52 8.89 9.17 -7.86
C ALA A 52 7.96 8.08 -8.44
N ASN A 53 8.38 7.42 -9.52
CA ASN A 53 7.61 6.34 -10.15
C ASN A 53 7.44 5.13 -9.21
N VAL A 54 8.46 4.81 -8.40
CA VAL A 54 8.36 3.72 -7.41
C VAL A 54 7.38 4.10 -6.30
N MET A 55 7.47 5.33 -5.78
CA MET A 55 6.56 5.81 -4.74
C MET A 55 5.11 5.88 -5.23
N ALA A 56 4.90 6.26 -6.50
CA ALA A 56 3.59 6.28 -7.13
C ALA A 56 3.02 4.86 -7.30
N ALA A 57 3.82 3.92 -7.82
CA ALA A 57 3.40 2.53 -7.96
C ALA A 57 3.03 1.90 -6.61
N MET A 58 3.83 2.13 -5.56
CA MET A 58 3.51 1.65 -4.21
C MET A 58 2.19 2.22 -3.70
N LYS A 59 1.90 3.50 -3.95
CA LYS A 59 0.64 4.15 -3.55
C LYS A 59 -0.59 3.60 -4.28
N GLU A 60 -0.44 3.25 -5.56
CA GLU A 60 -1.55 2.79 -6.41
C GLU A 60 -1.92 1.32 -6.15
N VAL A 61 -0.95 0.48 -5.80
CA VAL A 61 -1.20 -0.95 -5.59
C VAL A 61 -1.91 -1.18 -4.23
N PRO A 62 -3.12 -1.77 -4.22
CA PRO A 62 -3.85 -2.07 -2.99
C PRO A 62 -3.25 -3.30 -2.30
N ARG A 63 -2.11 -3.14 -1.61
CA ARG A 63 -1.35 -4.23 -0.98
C ARG A 63 -2.19 -5.23 -0.17
N HIS A 64 -3.26 -4.77 0.48
CA HIS A 64 -4.17 -5.62 1.27
C HIS A 64 -4.94 -6.68 0.46
N GLU A 65 -5.09 -6.51 -0.86
CA GLU A 65 -5.72 -7.51 -1.73
C GLU A 65 -4.84 -8.77 -1.91
N PHE A 66 -3.56 -8.69 -1.55
CA PHE A 66 -2.56 -9.75 -1.72
C PHE A 66 -2.15 -10.41 -0.41
N VAL A 67 -2.87 -10.15 0.68
CA VAL A 67 -2.59 -10.65 2.04
C VAL A 67 -3.72 -11.59 2.47
N THR A 68 -3.39 -12.65 3.20
CA THR A 68 -4.43 -13.59 3.68
C THR A 68 -5.36 -12.90 4.68
N PRO A 69 -6.61 -13.38 4.84
CA PRO A 69 -7.58 -12.78 5.75
C PRO A 69 -7.05 -12.58 7.18
N GLU A 70 -6.25 -13.52 7.68
CA GLU A 70 -5.68 -13.52 9.03
C GLU A 70 -4.65 -12.40 9.25
N GLN A 71 -4.03 -11.93 8.17
CA GLN A 71 -2.98 -10.93 8.20
C GLN A 71 -3.46 -9.54 7.72
N LEU A 72 -4.73 -9.40 7.33
CA LEU A 72 -5.28 -8.16 6.77
C LEU A 72 -5.13 -6.93 7.67
N GLU A 73 -5.07 -7.13 8.98
CA GLU A 73 -4.86 -6.07 9.96
C GLU A 73 -3.46 -5.47 9.91
N GLN A 74 -2.48 -6.26 9.46
CA GLN A 74 -1.07 -5.91 9.38
C GLN A 74 -0.61 -5.62 7.96
N ALA A 75 -1.53 -5.62 6.98
CA ALA A 75 -1.22 -5.51 5.56
C ALA A 75 -0.35 -4.30 5.17
N TYR A 76 -0.42 -3.21 5.94
CA TYR A 76 0.35 -1.98 5.74
C TYR A 76 1.40 -1.71 6.82
N ALA A 77 1.73 -2.70 7.65
CA ALA A 77 2.89 -2.58 8.52
C ALA A 77 4.17 -2.68 7.68
N ASN A 78 5.11 -1.74 7.84
CA ASN A 78 6.41 -1.76 7.16
C ASN A 78 7.38 -2.78 7.79
N ARG A 79 6.98 -4.06 7.79
CA ARG A 79 7.73 -5.20 8.34
C ARG A 79 7.28 -6.51 7.70
N PRO A 80 8.03 -7.62 7.87
CA PRO A 80 7.56 -8.94 7.48
C PRO A 80 6.24 -9.32 8.16
N LEU A 81 5.42 -10.11 7.45
CA LEU A 81 4.22 -10.75 8.01
C LEU A 81 4.57 -12.17 8.50
N PRO A 82 3.94 -12.65 9.60
CA PRO A 82 4.23 -13.95 10.21
C PRO A 82 3.67 -15.14 9.43
#